data_AF-A0A657EXK3-F1
#
_entry.id   AF-A0A657EXK3-F1
#
_cell.length_a   1.000
_cell.length_b   1.000
_cell.length_c   1.000
_cell.angle_alpha   90.00
_cell.angle_beta   90.00
_cell.angle_gamma   90.00
#
_symmetry.space_group_name_H-M   'P 1'
#
loop_
_entity.id
_entity.type
_entity.pdbx_description
1 polymer ?
#
loop_
_entity_poly.entity_id
_entity_poly.type
_entity_poly.pdbx_seq_one_letter_code
_entity_poly.pdbx_strand_id
1 'polypeptide(L)' 'RGVVVYLETTIEKQLARTQRDKKRPLLHVETPPREVLEALANERNPLYEEIADVTIRTDDQSAKVVANQIIHMLESN' A
#
# COMPACT_ATOMS: atom_id res chain seq x y z
N ARG A 1 19.02 -13.94 3.17
CA ARG A 1 18.62 -12.72 2.44
C ARG A 1 17.10 -12.62 2.55
N GLY A 2 16.53 -11.45 2.78
CA GLY A 2 15.06 -11.26 2.86
C GLY A 2 14.47 -10.94 1.48
N VAL A 3 13.14 -10.93 1.40
CA VAL A 3 12.36 -10.48 0.22
C VAL A 3 11.50 -9.29 0.65
N VAL A 4 11.56 -8.19 -0.10
CA VAL A 4 10.78 -6.96 0.10
C VAL A 4 9.57 -6.98 -0.84
N VAL A 5 8.38 -6.91 -0.27
CA VAL A 5 7.12 -6.90 -1.04
C VAL A 5 6.43 -5.54 -0.90
N TYR A 6 6.21 -4.86 -2.02
CA TYR A 6 5.40 -3.65 -2.08
C TYR A 6 3.93 -3.99 -2.38
N LEU A 7 3.03 -3.57 -1.49
CA LEU A 7 1.59 -3.69 -1.67
C LEU A 7 1.03 -2.42 -2.32
N GLU A 8 0.97 -2.42 -3.65
CA GLU A 8 0.44 -1.32 -4.44
C GLU A 8 -1.09 -1.21 -4.25
N THR A 9 -1.57 0.02 -4.06
CA THR A 9 -3.00 0.31 -3.91
C THR A 9 -3.32 1.73 -4.35
N THR A 10 -4.46 1.91 -5.01
CA THR A 10 -4.91 3.21 -5.50
C THR A 10 -5.23 4.18 -4.36
N ILE A 11 -5.11 5.50 -4.62
CA ILE A 11 -5.52 6.55 -3.67
C ILE A 11 -6.96 6.33 -3.19
N GLU A 12 -7.82 5.86 -4.09
CA GLU A 12 -9.25 5.67 -3.83
C GLU A 12 -9.47 4.58 -2.77
N LYS A 13 -8.69 3.49 -2.86
CA LYS A 13 -8.73 2.41 -1.88
C LYS A 13 -8.08 2.81 -0.57
N GLN A 14 -7.00 3.60 -0.61
CA GLN A 14 -6.39 4.16 0.59
C GLN A 14 -7.42 5.01 1.34
N LEU A 15 -8.05 5.98 0.68
CA LEU A 15 -9.12 6.82 1.25
C LEU A 15 -10.25 5.99 1.86
N ALA A 16 -10.80 5.04 1.10
CA ALA A 16 -11.91 4.21 1.57
C ALA A 16 -11.57 3.39 2.82
N ARG A 17 -10.31 2.93 2.93
CA ARG A 17 -9.81 2.14 4.07
C ARG A 17 -9.40 3.00 5.25
N THR A 18 -8.96 4.25 5.04
CA THR A 18 -8.39 5.10 6.10
C THR A 18 -9.35 6.16 6.64
N GLN A 19 -10.44 6.49 5.92
CA GLN A 19 -11.37 7.58 6.27
C GLN A 19 -11.92 7.57 7.72
N ARG A 20 -12.07 6.40 8.37
CA ARG A 20 -12.58 6.29 9.75
C ARG A 20 -11.48 6.01 10.78
N ASP A 21 -10.23 5.90 10.35
CA ASP A 21 -9.11 5.49 11.19
C ASP A 21 -8.46 6.70 11.86
N LYS A 22 -8.87 7.00 13.10
CA LYS A 22 -8.34 8.11 13.91
C LYS A 22 -6.87 7.97 14.31
N LYS A 23 -6.24 6.81 14.07
CA LYS A 23 -4.82 6.57 14.41
C LYS A 23 -3.84 7.01 13.31
N ARG A 24 -4.33 7.75 12.29
CA ARG A 24 -3.55 8.23 11.15
C ARG A 24 -3.32 9.74 11.22
N PRO A 25 -2.41 10.23 12.07
CA PRO A 25 -2.26 11.66 12.33
C PRO A 25 -2.03 12.50 11.07
N LEU A 26 -1.33 11.98 10.06
CA LEU A 26 -1.13 12.66 8.77
C LEU A 26 -2.44 12.90 7.99
N LEU A 27 -3.48 12.09 8.22
CA LEU A 27 -4.77 12.20 7.52
C LEU A 27 -5.83 12.97 8.34
N HIS A 28 -5.49 13.44 9.54
CA HIS A 28 -6.38 14.22 10.42
C HIS A 28 -5.83 15.62 10.64
N VAL A 29 -5.55 16.30 9.52
CA VAL A 29 -5.10 17.70 9.46
C VAL A 29 -6.10 18.52 8.64
N GLU A 30 -5.90 19.85 8.55
CA GLU A 30 -6.78 20.74 7.76
C GLU A 30 -6.80 20.40 6.27
N THR A 31 -5.69 19.88 5.73
CA THR A 31 -5.57 19.46 4.33
C THR A 31 -6.46 18.24 4.06
N PRO A 32 -7.22 18.20 2.94
CA PRO A 32 -8.03 17.05 2.59
C PRO A 32 -7.21 15.75 2.54
N PRO A 33 -7.71 14.62 3.11
CA PRO A 33 -6.96 13.36 3.15
C PRO A 33 -6.50 12.86 1.76
N ARG A 34 -7.25 13.19 0.70
CA ARG A 34 -6.88 12.85 -0.68
C ARG A 34 -5.57 13.51 -1.08
N GLU A 35 -5.47 14.82 -0.89
CA GLU A 35 -4.28 15.60 -1.26
C GLU A 35 -3.05 15.13 -0.48
N VAL A 36 -3.23 14.81 0.81
CA VAL A 36 -2.16 14.22 1.62
C VAL A 36 -1.70 12.89 1.03
N LEU A 37 -2.64 11.99 0.70
CA LEU A 37 -2.29 10.68 0.13
C LEU A 37 -1.63 10.78 -1.25
N GLU A 38 -2.07 11.72 -2.10
CA GLU A 38 -1.47 11.99 -3.40
C GLU A 38 -0.05 12.54 -3.27
N ALA A 39 0.18 13.49 -2.35
CA ALA A 39 1.51 14.01 -2.04
C ALA A 39 2.44 12.90 -1.52
N LEU A 40 1.96 12.09 -0.56
CA LEU A 40 2.70 10.95 -0.04
C LEU A 40 3.02 9.91 -1.12
N ALA A 41 2.09 9.64 -2.05
CA ALA A 41 2.32 8.71 -3.15
C ALA A 41 3.40 9.22 -4.11
N ASN A 42 3.39 10.51 -4.45
CA ASN A 42 4.40 11.13 -5.31
C ASN A 42 5.80 11.02 -4.72
N GLU A 43 5.93 11.19 -3.40
CA GLU A 43 7.22 11.10 -2.71
C GLU A 43 7.67 9.65 -2.48
N ARG A 44 6.74 8.75 -2.14
CA ARG A 44 7.08 7.43 -1.58
C ARG A 44 6.98 6.28 -2.57
N ASN A 45 6.10 6.34 -3.57
CA ASN A 45 5.96 5.23 -4.53
C ASN A 45 7.29 4.93 -5.25
N PRO A 46 8.08 5.91 -5.72
CA PRO A 46 9.39 5.63 -6.32
C PRO A 46 10.33 4.89 -5.37
N LEU A 47 10.31 5.24 -4.07
CA LEU A 47 11.14 4.60 -3.05
C LEU A 47 10.67 3.16 -2.78
N TYR A 48 9.36 2.92 -2.76
CA TYR A 48 8.80 1.58 -2.60
C TYR A 48 9.09 0.69 -3.80
N GLU A 49 8.99 1.23 -5.02
CA GLU A 49 9.30 0.54 -6.27
C GLU A 49 10.80 0.21 -6.37
N GLU A 50 11.68 1.12 -5.96
CA GLU A 50 13.14 0.93 -6.01
C GLU A 50 13.60 -0.24 -5.13
N ILE A 51 13.02 -0.40 -3.94
CA ILE A 51 13.46 -1.41 -2.97
C ILE A 51 12.70 -2.73 -3.07
N ALA A 52 11.59 -2.78 -3.81
CA ALA A 52 10.75 -3.96 -3.88
C ALA A 52 11.38 -5.04 -4.76
N ASP A 53 11.55 -6.24 -4.20
CA ASP A 53 11.84 -7.42 -5.01
C ASP A 53 10.59 -7.83 -5.80
N VAL A 54 9.40 -7.62 -5.22
CA VAL A 54 8.10 -7.92 -5.85
C VAL A 54 7.07 -6.85 -5.50
N THR A 55 6.32 -6.40 -6.51
CA THR A 55 5.16 -5.52 -6.33
C THR A 55 3.87 -6.29 -6.58
N ILE A 56 2.90 -6.19 -5.65
CA ILE A 56 1.59 -6.82 -5.74
C ILE A 56 0.51 -5.76 -5.71
N ARG A 57 -0.31 -5.72 -6.77
CA ARG A 57 -1.53 -4.91 -6.82
C ARG A 57 -2.60 -5.54 -5.96
N THR A 58 -3.01 -4.84 -4.92
CA THR A 58 -3.97 -5.35 -3.92
C THR A 58 -5.43 -5.11 -4.29
N ASP A 59 -5.74 -5.05 -5.58
CA ASP A 59 -7.02 -4.57 -6.05
C ASP A 59 -8.13 -5.62 -5.91
N ASP A 60 -9.10 -5.32 -5.05
CA ASP A 60 -10.35 -6.07 -4.79
C ASP A 60 -10.16 -7.49 -4.26
N GLN A 61 -8.94 -7.82 -3.88
CA GLN A 61 -8.60 -9.08 -3.22
C GLN A 61 -8.67 -8.94 -1.70
N SER A 62 -9.18 -9.98 -1.03
CA SER A 62 -9.12 -10.06 0.42
C SER A 62 -7.66 -10.17 0.90
N ALA A 63 -7.39 -9.69 2.13
CA ALA A 63 -6.05 -9.82 2.72
C ALA A 63 -5.53 -11.26 2.75
N LYS A 64 -6.43 -12.25 2.92
CA LYS A 64 -6.09 -13.67 2.88
C LYS A 64 -5.62 -14.12 1.50
N VAL A 65 -6.27 -13.64 0.44
CA VAL A 65 -5.89 -13.97 -0.94
C VAL A 65 -4.52 -13.38 -1.26
N VAL A 66 -4.29 -12.11 -0.93
CA VAL A 66 -2.99 -11.45 -1.13
C VAL A 66 -1.89 -12.16 -0.33
N ALA A 67 -2.15 -12.52 0.93
CA ALA A 67 -1.19 -13.27 1.74
C ALA A 67 -0.83 -14.64 1.13
N ASN A 68 -1.83 -15.39 0.64
CA ASN A 68 -1.59 -16.67 -0.02
C ASN A 68 -0.80 -16.52 -1.33
N GLN A 69 -1.04 -15.46 -2.11
CA GLN A 69 -0.24 -15.15 -3.30
C GLN A 69 1.22 -14.87 -2.94
N ILE A 70 1.47 -14.12 -1.87
CA ILE A 70 2.82 -13.86 -1.36
C ILE A 70 3.49 -15.17 -0.96
N ILE A 71 2.81 -16.02 -0.17
CA ILE A 71 3.35 -17.32 0.25
C ILE A 71 3.72 -18.17 -0.96
N HIS A 72 2.81 -18.31 -1.92
CA HIS A 72 3.06 -19.13 -3.12
C HIS A 72 4.22 -18.60 -3.97
N MET A 73 4.33 -17.27 -4.11
CA MET A 73 5.44 -16.62 -4.80
C MET A 73 6.78 -16.87 -4.08
N LEU A 74 6.79 -16.85 -2.75
CA LEU A 74 7.99 -17.12 -1.95
C LEU A 74 8.40 -18.59 -1.97
N GLU A 75 7.44 -19.53 -2.06
CA GLU A 75 7.71 -20.98 -2.16
C GLU A 75 8.20 -21.41 -3.54
N SER A 76 7.89 -20.63 -4.58
CA SER A 76 8.25 -20.93 -5.97
C SER A 76 9.60 -20.33 -6.40
N ASN A 77 10.29 -19.63 -5.48
CA ASN A 77 11.62 -19.04 -5.66
C ASN A 77 12.66 -19.78 -4.80
#